data_AF-A0A2V2L9I4-F1
#
_entry.id   AF-A0A2V2L9I4-F1
#
_cell.length_a   1.000
_cell.length_b   1.000
_cell.length_c   1.000
_cell.angle_alpha   90.00
_cell.angle_beta   90.00
_cell.angle_gamma   90.00
#
_symmetry.space_group_name_H-M   'P 1'
#
loop_
_entity.id
_entity.type
_entity.pdbx_description
1 polymer ?
#
loop_
_entity_poly.entity_id
_entity_poly.type
_entity_poly.pdbx_seq_one_letter_code
_entity_poly.pdbx_strand_id
1 'polypeptide(L)'
;MKSSVNLILAAGLGLAAGPLAAATFGSNSVVYSLGNEGTTLVTIAAPGQSMPIGVSLDFGTMPRQSLDALAYRPSTGQLYGYDNESDAVYLVNPMTGQTSLVVQQQGLTSNDDLGFDFNNVLDAARIVTAEEENRVFFPNTMPPSVTTAPTDLFFVAGDANAGRNPNVVANAYTNAVPMPSSTEQFVIDSDWDILATLGNNAGTLNTVGELFFNGMAFDVTEDIGFDILSFSEGDNTAFALLTERMTGGQSIFEVPLMADMNGRVNLSLVTELNRDFGTLNGLAVAPAPVPVPAALPLLAAGLVALGFARSRRA
;
A
#
# COMPACT_ATOMS: atom_id res chain seq x y z
N MET A 1 -49.86 -3.81 54.25
CA MET A 1 -48.81 -4.35 53.38
C MET A 1 -49.16 -3.98 51.94
N LYS A 2 -48.57 -2.91 51.41
CA LYS A 2 -48.74 -2.47 50.01
C LYS A 2 -47.50 -2.92 49.25
N SER A 3 -47.67 -3.75 48.23
CA SER A 3 -46.60 -4.16 47.32
C SER A 3 -46.54 -3.16 46.16
N SER A 4 -45.38 -2.53 45.98
CA SER A 4 -45.09 -1.64 44.84
C SER A 4 -44.25 -2.42 43.85
N VAL A 5 -44.78 -2.67 42.65
CA VAL A 5 -44.04 -3.25 41.53
C VAL A 5 -43.36 -2.09 40.79
N ASN A 6 -42.03 -2.03 40.83
CA ASN A 6 -41.24 -1.10 40.03
C ASN A 6 -41.07 -1.68 38.62
N LEU A 7 -41.63 -0.99 37.62
CA LEU A 7 -41.41 -1.26 36.21
C LEU A 7 -40.11 -0.57 35.78
N ILE A 8 -39.03 -1.33 35.58
CA ILE A 8 -37.80 -0.81 34.99
C ILE A 8 -37.99 -0.78 33.47
N LEU A 9 -38.14 0.42 32.91
CA LEU A 9 -38.06 0.65 31.47
C LEU A 9 -36.58 0.53 31.07
N ALA A 10 -36.21 -0.55 30.38
CA ALA A 10 -34.93 -0.65 29.70
C ALA A 10 -34.99 0.23 28.44
N ALA A 11 -34.33 1.39 28.47
CA ALA A 11 -34.09 2.19 27.28
C ALA A 11 -33.04 1.48 26.42
N GLY A 12 -33.48 0.79 25.37
CA GLY A 12 -32.58 0.27 24.35
C GLY A 12 -31.94 1.44 23.60
N LEU A 13 -30.63 1.62 23.77
CA LEU A 13 -29.83 2.41 22.84
C LEU A 13 -29.78 1.63 21.53
N GLY A 14 -30.63 2.00 20.57
CA GLY A 14 -30.43 1.63 19.17
C GLY A 14 -29.21 2.37 18.66
N LEU A 15 -28.11 1.65 18.41
CA LEU A 15 -27.05 2.16 17.53
C LEU A 15 -27.65 2.31 16.14
N ALA A 16 -27.98 3.54 15.76
CA ALA A 16 -28.21 3.87 14.37
C ALA A 16 -26.88 3.72 13.65
N ALA A 17 -26.74 2.68 12.82
CA ALA A 17 -25.69 2.60 11.82
C ALA A 17 -25.85 3.83 10.91
N GLY A 18 -24.92 4.77 11.03
CA GLY A 18 -24.83 5.88 10.09
C GLY A 18 -24.62 5.33 8.68
N PRO A 19 -24.99 6.08 7.63
CA PRO A 19 -24.60 5.70 6.27
C PRO A 19 -23.08 5.54 6.24
N LEU A 20 -22.60 4.35 5.90
CA LEU A 20 -21.20 4.12 5.58
C LEU A 20 -20.84 5.12 4.47
N ALA A 21 -20.00 6.10 4.78
CA ALA A 21 -19.38 6.89 3.74
C ALA A 21 -18.63 5.89 2.83
N ALA A 22 -18.84 5.96 1.52
CA ALA A 22 -18.09 5.14 0.59
C ALA A 22 -16.59 5.45 0.77
N ALA A 23 -15.77 4.41 0.94
CA ALA A 23 -14.34 4.57 1.04
C ALA A 23 -13.80 5.18 -0.27
N THR A 24 -12.81 6.06 -0.16
CA THR A 24 -12.16 6.69 -1.32
C THR A 24 -10.71 6.97 -0.96
N PHE A 25 -9.81 6.90 -1.94
CA PHE A 25 -8.43 7.34 -1.72
C PHE A 25 -8.31 8.85 -1.46
N GLY A 26 -9.39 9.61 -1.65
CA GLY A 26 -9.41 11.06 -1.57
C GLY A 26 -8.89 11.73 -2.85
N SER A 27 -9.12 13.04 -3.00
CA SER A 27 -8.61 13.81 -4.15
C SER A 27 -7.12 14.16 -4.04
N ASN A 28 -6.50 13.84 -2.90
CA ASN A 28 -5.14 14.25 -2.54
C ASN A 28 -4.17 13.07 -2.54
N SER A 29 -4.51 11.97 -3.20
CA SER A 29 -3.64 10.82 -3.40
C SER A 29 -3.65 10.37 -4.86
N VAL A 30 -2.62 9.62 -5.23
CA VAL A 30 -2.50 8.95 -6.52
C VAL A 30 -2.23 7.48 -6.22
N VAL A 31 -2.98 6.60 -6.87
CA VAL A 31 -2.84 5.16 -6.72
C VAL A 31 -2.21 4.60 -7.99
N TYR A 32 -1.14 3.83 -7.80
CA TYR A 32 -0.45 3.11 -8.85
C TYR A 32 -0.60 1.60 -8.65
N SER A 33 -0.72 0.88 -9.75
CA SER A 33 -0.68 -0.58 -9.81
C SER A 33 0.01 -1.02 -11.10
N LEU A 34 0.26 -2.31 -11.25
CA LEU A 34 0.90 -2.89 -12.42
C LEU A 34 -0.11 -3.70 -13.20
N GLY A 35 -0.21 -3.47 -14.50
CA GLY A 35 -1.06 -4.24 -15.40
C GLY A 35 -0.25 -4.85 -16.54
N ASN A 36 -0.92 -5.70 -17.33
CA ASN A 36 -0.35 -6.44 -18.45
C ASN A 36 0.91 -7.20 -18.02
N GLU A 37 0.79 -8.03 -16.98
CA GLU A 37 1.90 -8.85 -16.45
C GLU A 37 3.11 -7.99 -16.07
N GLY A 38 2.88 -6.88 -15.35
CA GLY A 38 3.97 -6.05 -14.87
C GLY A 38 4.62 -5.13 -15.89
N THR A 39 4.12 -5.06 -17.13
CA THR A 39 4.71 -4.24 -18.21
C THR A 39 4.09 -2.86 -18.36
N THR A 40 3.00 -2.58 -17.64
CA THR A 40 2.28 -1.30 -17.70
C THR A 40 2.06 -0.75 -16.30
N LEU A 41 2.51 0.48 -16.05
CA LEU A 41 2.11 1.21 -14.85
C LEU A 41 0.70 1.77 -15.05
N VAL A 42 -0.23 1.39 -14.19
CA VAL A 42 -1.62 1.83 -14.22
C VAL A 42 -1.83 2.84 -13.10
N THR A 43 -2.22 4.06 -13.46
CA THR A 43 -2.68 5.07 -12.52
C THR A 43 -4.19 4.93 -12.35
N ILE A 44 -4.63 4.64 -11.14
CA ILE A 44 -6.03 4.45 -10.80
C ILE A 44 -6.55 5.77 -10.23
N ALA A 45 -7.54 6.35 -10.92
CA ALA A 45 -8.16 7.58 -10.48
C ALA A 45 -9.10 7.32 -9.29
N ALA A 46 -9.32 8.35 -8.46
CA ALA A 46 -10.33 8.28 -7.42
C ALA A 46 -11.73 7.97 -8.02
N PRO A 47 -12.58 7.23 -7.29
CA PRO A 47 -13.92 6.88 -7.75
C PRO A 47 -14.69 8.07 -8.35
N GLY A 48 -15.19 7.91 -9.58
CA GLY A 48 -16.00 8.91 -10.27
C GLY A 48 -15.24 10.06 -10.94
N GLN A 49 -13.89 10.08 -10.90
CA GLN A 49 -13.10 11.16 -11.50
C GLN A 49 -12.70 10.89 -12.95
N SER A 50 -12.22 9.69 -13.29
CA SER A 50 -11.74 9.31 -14.63
C SER A 50 -11.50 7.80 -14.75
N MET A 51 -11.33 7.29 -15.97
CA MET A 51 -10.88 5.92 -16.20
C MET A 51 -9.39 5.78 -15.80
N PRO A 52 -8.93 4.57 -15.42
CA PRO A 52 -7.51 4.32 -15.18
C PRO A 52 -6.68 4.64 -16.43
N ILE A 53 -5.46 5.12 -16.23
CA ILE A 53 -4.53 5.49 -17.30
C ILE A 53 -3.31 4.58 -17.21
N GLY A 54 -3.02 3.86 -18.29
CA GLY A 54 -1.83 3.02 -18.41
C GLY A 54 -0.68 3.72 -19.13
N VAL A 55 0.53 3.53 -18.62
CA VAL A 55 1.79 3.93 -19.26
C VAL A 55 2.67 2.70 -19.36
N SER A 56 3.11 2.33 -20.57
CA SER A 56 4.03 1.21 -20.76
C SER A 56 5.36 1.48 -20.09
N LEU A 57 5.88 0.49 -19.38
CA LEU A 57 7.18 0.58 -18.73
C LEU A 57 8.30 0.36 -19.76
N ASP A 58 9.30 1.24 -19.73
CA ASP A 58 10.46 1.20 -20.60
C ASP A 58 11.73 0.93 -19.79
N PHE A 59 12.22 -0.30 -19.93
CA PHE A 59 13.46 -0.78 -19.32
C PHE A 59 14.69 -0.59 -20.23
N GLY A 60 14.55 0.20 -21.29
CA GLY A 60 15.61 0.48 -22.26
C GLY A 60 15.91 -0.72 -23.14
N THR A 61 17.19 -1.10 -23.22
CA THR A 61 17.66 -2.17 -24.13
C THR A 61 17.67 -3.56 -23.49
N MET A 62 17.19 -3.71 -22.25
CA MET A 62 17.19 -4.99 -21.57
C MET A 62 16.00 -5.84 -22.04
N PRO A 63 16.20 -7.10 -22.47
CA PRO A 63 15.10 -7.94 -22.94
C PRO A 63 14.23 -8.42 -21.78
N ARG A 64 12.90 -8.32 -21.96
CA ARG A 64 11.82 -8.88 -21.12
C ARG A 64 11.99 -8.61 -19.62
N GLN A 65 11.57 -7.43 -19.20
CA GLN A 65 11.42 -7.10 -17.78
C GLN A 65 9.98 -6.70 -17.51
N SER A 66 9.51 -7.13 -16.35
CA SER A 66 8.25 -6.76 -15.72
C SER A 66 8.56 -6.25 -14.32
N LEU A 67 7.59 -5.60 -13.70
CA LEU A 67 7.60 -5.40 -12.25
C LEU A 67 6.51 -6.26 -11.64
N ASP A 68 6.73 -6.70 -10.41
CA ASP A 68 5.81 -7.54 -9.65
C ASP A 68 5.27 -6.78 -8.43
N ALA A 69 6.08 -5.85 -7.89
CA ALA A 69 5.68 -4.99 -6.80
C ALA A 69 6.08 -3.53 -7.02
N LEU A 70 5.37 -2.62 -6.35
CA LEU A 70 5.61 -1.18 -6.34
C LEU A 70 5.70 -0.68 -4.90
N ALA A 71 6.53 0.33 -4.68
CA ALA A 71 6.56 1.05 -3.41
C ALA A 71 6.83 2.54 -3.63
N TYR A 72 6.05 3.40 -2.97
CA TYR A 72 6.37 4.81 -2.89
C TYR A 72 7.35 5.05 -1.73
N ARG A 73 8.38 5.87 -1.95
CA ARG A 73 9.34 6.26 -0.90
C ARG A 73 9.06 7.70 -0.45
N PRO A 74 8.37 7.90 0.70
CA PRO A 74 8.06 9.23 1.22
C PRO A 74 9.24 10.19 1.34
N SER A 75 10.42 9.70 1.75
CA SER A 75 11.59 10.54 2.02
C SER A 75 12.14 11.26 0.79
N THR A 76 11.99 10.67 -0.41
CA THR A 76 12.46 11.25 -1.68
C THR A 76 11.34 11.54 -2.68
N GLY A 77 10.14 11.05 -2.42
CA GLY A 77 8.98 11.18 -3.30
C GLY A 77 9.09 10.36 -4.59
N GLN A 78 9.92 9.32 -4.59
CA GLN A 78 10.17 8.48 -5.75
C GLN A 78 9.35 7.19 -5.70
N LEU A 79 8.91 6.71 -6.87
CA LEU A 79 8.29 5.41 -7.03
C LEU A 79 9.38 4.37 -7.37
N TYR A 80 9.37 3.27 -6.63
CA TYR A 80 10.23 2.12 -6.87
C TYR A 80 9.38 0.94 -7.34
N GLY A 81 10.00 0.01 -8.05
CA GLY A 81 9.43 -1.29 -8.33
C GLY A 81 10.46 -2.41 -8.22
N TYR A 82 9.96 -3.62 -8.02
CA TYR A 82 10.75 -4.85 -7.93
C TYR A 82 10.41 -5.77 -9.10
N ASP A 83 11.44 -6.32 -9.73
CA ASP A 83 11.38 -7.37 -10.74
C ASP A 83 11.94 -8.65 -10.10
N ASN A 84 11.08 -9.66 -9.96
CA ASN A 84 11.43 -10.92 -9.30
C ASN A 84 12.31 -11.82 -10.20
N GLU A 85 12.09 -11.83 -11.52
CA GLU A 85 12.79 -12.71 -12.45
C GLU A 85 14.29 -12.38 -12.47
N SER A 86 14.61 -11.10 -12.36
CA SER A 86 15.98 -10.61 -12.37
C SER A 86 16.52 -10.20 -10.99
N ASP A 87 15.67 -10.26 -9.94
CA ASP A 87 15.91 -9.75 -8.59
C ASP A 87 16.50 -8.33 -8.61
N ALA A 88 15.76 -7.43 -9.25
CA ALA A 88 16.18 -6.08 -9.50
C ALA A 88 15.20 -5.06 -8.93
N VAL A 89 15.76 -4.00 -8.33
CA VAL A 89 15.01 -2.84 -7.90
C VAL A 89 15.20 -1.73 -8.92
N TYR A 90 14.09 -1.15 -9.37
CA TYR A 90 14.07 -0.03 -10.31
C TYR A 90 13.48 1.23 -9.65
N LEU A 91 13.96 2.39 -10.07
CA LEU A 91 13.21 3.63 -10.01
C LEU A 91 12.25 3.69 -11.20
N VAL A 92 11.03 4.16 -10.98
CA VAL A 92 9.99 4.29 -12.01
C VAL A 92 9.59 5.75 -12.15
N ASN A 93 9.61 6.28 -13.36
CA ASN A 93 9.03 7.58 -13.66
C ASN A 93 7.53 7.41 -13.99
N PRO A 94 6.60 7.79 -13.10
CA PRO A 94 5.18 7.53 -13.31
C PRO A 94 4.58 8.31 -14.49
N MET A 95 5.23 9.38 -14.94
CA MET A 95 4.74 10.19 -16.05
C MET A 95 5.13 9.63 -17.42
N THR A 96 6.28 8.97 -17.51
CA THR A 96 6.84 8.51 -18.80
C THR A 96 6.94 6.99 -18.92
N GLY A 97 6.83 6.26 -17.81
CA GLY A 97 7.07 4.82 -17.75
C GLY A 97 8.54 4.43 -17.78
N GLN A 98 9.46 5.40 -17.87
CA GLN A 98 10.89 5.11 -17.89
C GLN A 98 11.33 4.48 -16.56
N THR A 99 12.02 3.35 -16.62
CA THR A 99 12.63 2.72 -15.45
C THR A 99 14.13 2.95 -15.41
N SER A 100 14.73 2.87 -14.22
CA SER A 100 16.18 3.00 -14.03
C SER A 100 16.65 2.02 -12.98
N LEU A 101 17.57 1.13 -13.36
CA LEU A 101 18.09 0.10 -12.47
C LEU A 101 18.82 0.73 -11.28
N VAL A 102 18.47 0.31 -10.06
CA VAL A 102 19.08 0.77 -8.80
C VAL A 102 20.05 -0.29 -8.26
N VAL A 103 19.58 -1.52 -8.15
CA VAL A 103 20.38 -2.67 -7.74
C VAL A 103 19.82 -3.91 -8.41
N GLN A 104 20.69 -4.85 -8.73
CA GLN A 104 20.32 -6.17 -9.21
C GLN A 104 21.18 -7.22 -8.53
N GLN A 105 20.56 -8.28 -8.05
CA GLN A 105 21.28 -9.43 -7.52
C GLN A 105 20.46 -10.71 -7.73
N GLN A 106 20.73 -11.40 -8.84
CA GLN A 106 20.00 -12.60 -9.24
C GLN A 106 20.07 -13.74 -8.21
N GLY A 107 18.96 -14.46 -8.03
CA GLY A 107 18.82 -15.60 -7.14
C GLY A 107 18.58 -15.20 -5.68
N LEU A 108 18.02 -14.01 -5.44
CA LEU A 108 17.61 -13.55 -4.12
C LEU A 108 16.24 -14.09 -3.74
N THR A 109 15.23 -13.99 -4.61
CA THR A 109 13.89 -14.48 -4.31
C THR A 109 13.60 -15.77 -5.06
N SER A 110 12.78 -16.64 -4.46
CA SER A 110 12.41 -17.93 -5.07
C SER A 110 10.98 -17.99 -5.64
N ASN A 111 10.21 -16.90 -5.54
CA ASN A 111 8.80 -16.80 -5.98
C ASN A 111 8.48 -15.37 -6.49
N ASP A 112 7.55 -15.24 -7.45
CA ASP A 112 6.94 -13.99 -7.95
C ASP A 112 5.95 -13.32 -7.00
N ASP A 113 5.31 -14.08 -6.14
CA ASP A 113 4.32 -13.59 -5.20
C ASP A 113 5.02 -12.94 -3.99
N LEU A 114 5.14 -11.61 -4.03
CA LEU A 114 5.91 -10.85 -3.06
C LEU A 114 5.36 -9.46 -2.73
N GLY A 115 5.62 -9.02 -1.50
CA GLY A 115 5.42 -7.66 -1.06
C GLY A 115 6.72 -6.86 -1.10
N PHE A 116 6.62 -5.56 -1.41
CA PHE A 116 7.72 -4.60 -1.34
C PHE A 116 7.23 -3.26 -0.79
N ASP A 117 7.73 -2.82 0.37
CA ASP A 117 7.37 -1.49 0.91
C ASP A 117 8.41 -0.89 1.88
N PHE A 118 8.41 0.43 2.04
CA PHE A 118 9.37 1.22 2.81
C PHE A 118 9.06 1.32 4.30
N ASN A 119 9.99 0.84 5.13
CA ASN A 119 10.09 1.28 6.52
C ASN A 119 10.71 2.68 6.57
N ASN A 120 9.87 3.70 6.79
CA ASN A 120 10.31 5.10 6.73
C ASN A 120 11.15 5.59 7.93
N VAL A 121 11.21 4.82 9.03
CA VAL A 121 12.15 5.07 10.14
C VAL A 121 13.57 4.72 9.70
N LEU A 122 13.74 3.55 9.08
CA LEU A 122 15.03 3.07 8.58
C LEU A 122 15.39 3.63 7.21
N ASP A 123 14.39 4.15 6.49
CA ASP A 123 14.51 4.61 5.11
C ASP A 123 15.08 3.50 4.20
N ALA A 124 14.52 2.30 4.39
CA ALA A 124 14.85 1.05 3.71
C ALA A 124 13.56 0.29 3.42
N ALA A 125 13.52 -0.47 2.33
CA ALA A 125 12.35 -1.26 1.97
C ALA A 125 12.52 -2.71 2.39
N ARG A 126 11.41 -3.36 2.72
CA ARG A 126 11.38 -4.80 2.97
C ARG A 126 10.77 -5.51 1.77
N ILE A 127 11.37 -6.64 1.42
CA ILE A 127 10.85 -7.61 0.46
C ILE A 127 10.42 -8.83 1.27
N VAL A 128 9.17 -9.25 1.11
CA VAL A 128 8.65 -10.50 1.67
C VAL A 128 8.07 -11.36 0.58
N THR A 129 8.17 -12.69 0.68
CA THR A 129 7.65 -13.59 -0.35
C THR A 129 6.75 -14.68 0.24
N ALA A 130 5.95 -15.28 -0.65
CA ALA A 130 5.17 -16.49 -0.41
C ALA A 130 6.02 -17.68 0.09
N GLU A 131 7.31 -17.73 -0.27
CA GLU A 131 8.28 -18.75 0.17
C GLU A 131 8.98 -18.37 1.49
N GLU A 132 8.28 -17.63 2.34
CA GLU A 132 8.70 -17.27 3.71
C GLU A 132 9.98 -16.42 3.79
N GLU A 133 10.41 -15.78 2.70
CA GLU A 133 11.65 -15.00 2.71
C GLU A 133 11.39 -13.58 3.23
N ASN A 134 12.23 -13.11 4.15
CA ASN A 134 12.22 -11.72 4.63
C ASN A 134 13.57 -11.05 4.40
N ARG A 135 13.60 -10.05 3.52
CA ARG A 135 14.82 -9.36 3.08
C ARG A 135 14.67 -7.85 3.20
N VAL A 136 15.81 -7.15 3.26
CA VAL A 136 15.83 -5.68 3.34
C VAL A 136 16.65 -5.11 2.19
N PHE A 137 16.01 -4.22 1.43
CA PHE A 137 16.66 -3.35 0.46
C PHE A 137 17.07 -2.03 1.12
N PHE A 138 18.36 -1.71 1.02
CA PHE A 138 18.95 -0.47 1.48
C PHE A 138 19.27 0.44 0.28
N PRO A 139 18.44 1.47 0.00
CA PRO A 139 18.68 2.39 -1.11
C PRO A 139 19.86 3.34 -0.89
N ASN A 140 20.22 3.59 0.38
CA ASN A 140 21.17 4.62 0.78
C ASN A 140 22.60 4.08 1.01
N THR A 141 22.83 2.77 0.92
CA THR A 141 24.19 2.21 0.93
C THR A 141 24.93 2.58 -0.35
N MET A 142 26.26 2.52 -0.31
CA MET A 142 27.10 2.80 -1.48
C MET A 142 28.00 1.59 -1.79
N PRO A 143 27.64 0.74 -2.77
CA PRO A 143 26.42 0.79 -3.61
C PRO A 143 25.13 0.40 -2.85
N PRO A 144 23.93 0.74 -3.37
CA PRO A 144 22.67 0.19 -2.88
C PRO A 144 22.69 -1.34 -2.86
N SER A 145 22.01 -1.96 -1.89
CA SER A 145 22.17 -3.39 -1.63
C SER A 145 20.90 -4.03 -1.06
N VAL A 146 20.70 -5.32 -1.33
CA VAL A 146 19.69 -6.16 -0.68
C VAL A 146 20.39 -7.19 0.23
N THR A 147 19.79 -7.55 1.35
CA THR A 147 20.31 -8.61 2.23
C THR A 147 20.35 -9.96 1.52
N THR A 148 21.50 -10.64 1.58
CA THR A 148 21.72 -11.90 0.85
C THR A 148 21.12 -13.12 1.51
N ALA A 149 21.08 -13.17 2.85
CA ALA A 149 20.40 -14.21 3.60
C ALA A 149 19.02 -13.70 4.04
N PRO A 150 17.92 -14.41 3.74
CA PRO A 150 16.62 -14.06 4.27
C PRO A 150 16.55 -14.47 5.74
N THR A 151 15.59 -13.88 6.46
CA THR A 151 15.06 -14.47 7.69
C THR A 151 13.74 -15.14 7.36
N ASP A 152 13.43 -16.28 7.97
CA ASP A 152 12.18 -16.98 7.68
C ASP A 152 11.00 -16.24 8.29
N LEU A 153 9.86 -16.25 7.60
CA LEU A 153 8.57 -15.81 8.11
C LEU A 153 7.89 -16.96 8.87
N PHE A 154 7.40 -16.71 10.08
CA PHE A 154 6.69 -17.73 10.86
C PHE A 154 5.72 -17.13 11.88
N PHE A 155 4.58 -17.79 12.09
CA PHE A 155 3.65 -17.44 13.16
C PHE A 155 4.21 -17.82 14.54
N VAL A 156 4.17 -16.86 15.48
CA VAL A 156 4.73 -17.08 16.82
C VAL A 156 3.92 -18.05 17.65
N ALA A 157 4.55 -18.66 18.66
CA ALA A 157 3.86 -19.52 19.61
C ALA A 157 2.74 -18.76 20.34
N GLY A 158 1.53 -19.33 20.32
CA GLY A 158 0.33 -18.71 20.92
C GLY A 158 -0.49 -17.87 19.95
N ASP A 159 0.01 -17.63 18.73
CA ASP A 159 -0.79 -17.06 17.64
C ASP A 159 -1.87 -18.04 17.15
N ALA A 160 -2.97 -17.52 16.59
CA ALA A 160 -4.04 -18.33 16.02
C ALA A 160 -3.57 -19.24 14.87
N ASN A 161 -2.55 -18.81 14.13
CA ASN A 161 -1.94 -19.55 13.02
C ASN A 161 -0.58 -20.19 13.40
N ALA A 162 -0.26 -20.30 14.70
CA ALA A 162 0.99 -20.90 15.17
C ALA A 162 1.21 -22.31 14.57
N GLY A 163 2.37 -22.50 13.92
CA GLY A 163 2.76 -23.76 13.29
C GLY A 163 2.17 -24.00 11.89
N ARG A 164 1.42 -23.05 11.33
CA ARG A 164 1.06 -23.03 9.91
C ARG A 164 2.18 -22.37 9.08
N ASN A 165 2.28 -22.79 7.82
CA ASN A 165 3.18 -22.22 6.82
C ASN A 165 2.59 -20.87 6.37
N PRO A 166 3.30 -19.74 6.52
CA PRO A 166 2.85 -18.48 5.94
C PRO A 166 2.92 -18.49 4.42
N ASN A 167 2.04 -17.74 3.78
CA ASN A 167 2.07 -17.42 2.35
C ASN A 167 1.89 -15.91 2.18
N VAL A 168 2.96 -15.13 2.46
CA VAL A 168 2.88 -13.67 2.51
C VAL A 168 3.15 -13.05 1.14
N VAL A 169 2.13 -12.41 0.58
CA VAL A 169 2.16 -11.90 -0.81
C VAL A 169 2.09 -10.37 -0.92
N ALA A 170 1.86 -9.66 0.19
CA ALA A 170 1.94 -8.19 0.22
C ALA A 170 2.30 -7.66 1.61
N ASN A 171 2.90 -6.47 1.66
CA ASN A 171 3.20 -5.79 2.93
C ASN A 171 3.11 -4.27 2.81
N ALA A 172 2.83 -3.61 3.93
CA ALA A 172 2.79 -2.15 4.02
C ALA A 172 3.23 -1.65 5.40
N TYR A 173 3.72 -0.41 5.48
CA TYR A 173 4.11 0.25 6.73
C TYR A 173 3.23 1.43 7.10
N THR A 174 2.86 1.50 8.38
CA THR A 174 2.26 2.71 8.95
C THR A 174 3.26 3.86 8.98
N ASN A 175 2.72 5.08 9.09
CA ASN A 175 3.43 6.35 9.11
C ASN A 175 4.29 6.51 7.86
N ALA A 176 3.66 6.37 6.69
CA ALA A 176 4.23 6.57 5.37
C ALA A 176 4.53 8.04 5.07
N VAL A 177 5.31 8.66 5.96
CA VAL A 177 5.79 10.05 5.90
C VAL A 177 7.31 10.07 6.08
N PRO A 178 8.01 11.14 5.70
CA PRO A 178 9.45 11.24 5.92
C PRO A 178 9.82 11.22 7.42
N MET A 179 10.74 10.33 7.81
CA MET A 179 11.35 10.28 9.15
C MET A 179 10.32 10.25 10.31
N PRO A 180 9.36 9.32 10.32
CA PRO A 180 8.43 9.17 11.44
C PRO A 180 9.18 8.68 12.69
N SER A 181 8.58 8.81 13.88
CA SER A 181 9.19 8.31 15.11
C SER A 181 9.10 6.79 15.25
N SER A 182 8.09 6.18 14.61
CA SER A 182 7.85 4.74 14.62
C SER A 182 7.12 4.29 13.35
N THR A 183 7.26 3.01 13.01
CA THR A 183 6.50 2.33 11.96
C THR A 183 6.07 0.96 12.49
N GLU A 184 4.95 0.47 12.00
CA GLU A 184 4.47 -0.90 12.21
C GLU A 184 4.23 -1.51 10.84
N GLN A 185 4.63 -2.77 10.66
CA GLN A 185 4.49 -3.47 9.40
C GLN A 185 3.31 -4.42 9.44
N PHE A 186 2.48 -4.33 8.41
CA PHE A 186 1.38 -5.23 8.16
C PHE A 186 1.63 -6.03 6.90
N VAL A 187 1.09 -7.24 6.86
CA VAL A 187 1.19 -8.16 5.73
C VAL A 187 -0.15 -8.82 5.44
N ILE A 188 -0.38 -9.20 4.19
CA ILE A 188 -1.50 -10.05 3.79
C ILE A 188 -0.95 -11.43 3.48
N ASP A 189 -1.59 -12.44 4.06
CA ASP A 189 -1.32 -13.85 3.79
C ASP A 189 -2.49 -14.43 3.00
N SER A 190 -2.20 -14.94 1.81
CA SER A 190 -3.22 -15.41 0.85
C SER A 190 -3.68 -16.85 1.07
N ASP A 191 -2.91 -17.68 1.77
CA ASP A 191 -3.35 -19.05 2.09
C ASP A 191 -4.37 -19.04 3.24
N TRP A 192 -4.20 -18.11 4.18
CA TRP A 192 -5.03 -18.02 5.37
C TRP A 192 -6.08 -16.91 5.33
N ASP A 193 -6.09 -16.10 4.26
CA ASP A 193 -7.02 -14.97 4.09
C ASP A 193 -6.99 -14.00 5.28
N ILE A 194 -5.78 -13.64 5.76
CA ILE A 194 -5.62 -12.81 6.96
C ILE A 194 -4.81 -11.54 6.71
N LEU A 195 -5.06 -10.56 7.57
CA LEU A 195 -4.10 -9.51 7.88
C LEU A 195 -3.26 -9.97 9.09
N ALA A 196 -1.94 -9.77 9.02
CA ALA A 196 -1.03 -10.01 10.14
C ALA A 196 -0.05 -8.84 10.31
N THR A 197 0.56 -8.74 11.49
CA THR A 197 1.73 -7.88 11.71
C THR A 197 3.00 -8.69 11.52
N LEU A 198 4.04 -8.04 10.98
CA LEU A 198 5.37 -8.62 10.81
C LEU A 198 6.37 -7.94 11.73
N GLY A 199 7.00 -8.73 12.60
CA GLY A 199 8.06 -8.33 13.51
C GLY A 199 9.39 -8.06 12.81
N ASN A 200 9.38 -7.10 11.91
CA ASN A 200 10.48 -6.67 11.08
C ASN A 200 11.56 -7.73 10.76
N ASN A 201 12.80 -7.53 11.20
CA ASN A 201 13.92 -8.44 10.93
C ASN A 201 13.84 -9.78 11.69
N ALA A 202 12.90 -9.93 12.63
CA ALA A 202 12.73 -11.17 13.39
C ALA A 202 11.90 -12.21 12.61
N GLY A 203 11.19 -11.80 11.55
CA GLY A 203 10.36 -12.71 10.75
C GLY A 203 9.08 -13.21 11.45
N THR A 204 8.81 -12.71 12.66
CA THR A 204 7.68 -13.18 13.47
C THR A 204 6.35 -12.59 13.00
N LEU A 205 5.37 -13.42 12.71
CA LEU A 205 4.02 -13.02 12.34
C LEU A 205 3.06 -13.14 13.54
N ASN A 206 2.19 -12.14 13.70
CA ASN A 206 1.04 -12.21 14.60
C ASN A 206 -0.23 -11.86 13.83
N THR A 207 -1.22 -12.75 13.87
CA THR A 207 -2.51 -12.61 13.20
C THR A 207 -3.28 -11.42 13.79
N VAL A 208 -3.71 -10.51 12.93
CA VAL A 208 -4.64 -9.42 13.29
C VAL A 208 -6.07 -9.92 13.17
N GLY A 209 -6.42 -10.54 12.04
CA GLY A 209 -7.74 -11.13 11.83
C GLY A 209 -7.96 -11.59 10.39
N GLU A 210 -9.04 -12.36 10.19
CA GLU A 210 -9.49 -12.85 8.88
C GLU A 210 -10.13 -11.73 8.06
N LEU A 211 -9.89 -11.71 6.76
CA LEU A 211 -10.46 -10.74 5.83
C LEU A 211 -11.93 -11.05 5.58
N PHE A 212 -12.78 -10.03 5.74
CA PHE A 212 -14.23 -10.14 5.53
C PHE A 212 -14.74 -9.02 4.65
N PHE A 213 -15.67 -9.33 3.76
CA PHE A 213 -16.42 -8.34 2.99
C PHE A 213 -17.91 -8.63 3.07
N ASN A 214 -18.72 -7.61 3.38
CA ASN A 214 -20.18 -7.72 3.51
C ASN A 214 -20.63 -8.87 4.44
N GLY A 215 -19.88 -9.13 5.50
CA GLY A 215 -20.18 -10.17 6.49
C GLY A 215 -19.84 -11.60 6.07
N MET A 216 -19.18 -11.78 4.92
CA MET A 216 -18.66 -13.07 4.45
C MET A 216 -17.13 -13.06 4.48
N ALA A 217 -16.52 -14.23 4.72
CA ALA A 217 -15.07 -14.37 4.57
C ALA A 217 -14.69 -14.04 3.12
N PHE A 218 -13.61 -13.27 2.96
CA PHE A 218 -13.08 -12.90 1.67
C PHE A 218 -11.92 -13.85 1.34
N ASP A 219 -11.95 -14.45 0.16
CA ASP A 219 -10.99 -15.44 -0.31
C ASP A 219 -10.10 -14.79 -1.37
N VAL A 220 -8.88 -14.42 -0.98
CA VAL A 220 -7.94 -13.69 -1.83
C VAL A 220 -7.15 -14.66 -2.73
N THR A 221 -6.58 -14.13 -3.81
CA THR A 221 -5.50 -14.81 -4.55
C THR A 221 -4.15 -14.13 -4.24
N GLU A 222 -3.12 -14.51 -4.96
CA GLU A 222 -1.77 -13.96 -4.87
C GLU A 222 -1.61 -12.66 -5.69
N ASP A 223 -2.40 -12.48 -6.75
CA ASP A 223 -2.52 -11.23 -7.54
C ASP A 223 -3.13 -10.07 -6.71
N ILE A 224 -2.34 -9.46 -5.82
CA ILE A 224 -2.78 -8.42 -4.90
C ILE A 224 -1.75 -7.29 -4.76
N GLY A 225 -2.13 -6.24 -4.05
CA GLY A 225 -1.19 -5.21 -3.61
C GLY A 225 -1.67 -4.55 -2.34
N PHE A 226 -0.76 -4.09 -1.50
CA PHE A 226 -1.10 -3.50 -0.21
C PHE A 226 -0.18 -2.32 0.08
N ASP A 227 -0.76 -1.18 0.44
CA ASP A 227 0.00 0.01 0.83
C ASP A 227 -0.78 0.83 1.88
N ILE A 228 -0.07 1.60 2.69
CA ILE A 228 -0.64 2.48 3.71
C ILE A 228 -0.30 3.92 3.36
N LEU A 229 -1.31 4.72 3.12
CA LEU A 229 -1.17 6.16 2.94
C LEU A 229 -1.14 6.86 4.29
N SER A 230 -0.21 7.81 4.44
CA SER A 230 -0.20 8.74 5.56
C SER A 230 0.04 10.18 5.12
N PHE A 231 -0.79 11.10 5.60
CA PHE A 231 -0.54 12.55 5.43
C PHE A 231 0.24 13.15 6.60
N SER A 232 0.20 12.50 7.76
CA SER A 232 0.97 12.85 8.96
C SER A 232 1.17 11.62 9.84
N GLU A 233 2.11 11.66 10.78
CA GLU A 233 2.32 10.55 11.71
C GLU A 233 1.06 10.27 12.55
N GLY A 234 0.65 9.00 12.59
CA GLY A 234 -0.59 8.54 13.23
C GLY A 234 -1.83 8.59 12.33
N ASP A 235 -1.77 9.26 11.18
CA ASP A 235 -2.85 9.32 10.19
C ASP A 235 -2.61 8.25 9.13
N ASN A 236 -3.14 7.05 9.36
CA ASN A 236 -2.89 5.86 8.54
C ASN A 236 -4.18 5.39 7.88
N THR A 237 -4.17 5.25 6.56
CA THR A 237 -5.26 4.61 5.80
C THR A 237 -4.66 3.52 4.91
N ALA A 238 -5.02 2.27 5.18
CA ALA A 238 -4.50 1.13 4.44
C ALA A 238 -5.42 0.79 3.28
N PHE A 239 -4.82 0.52 2.12
CA PHE A 239 -5.52 0.13 0.91
C PHE A 239 -4.96 -1.18 0.37
N ALA A 240 -5.84 -2.06 -0.07
CA ALA A 240 -5.46 -3.30 -0.73
C ALA A 240 -6.18 -3.46 -2.08
N LEU A 241 -5.41 -3.67 -3.13
CA LEU A 241 -5.89 -4.26 -4.37
C LEU A 241 -6.06 -5.76 -4.09
N LEU A 242 -7.29 -6.26 -4.17
CA LEU A 242 -7.56 -7.67 -3.94
C LEU A 242 -8.28 -8.28 -5.14
N THR A 243 -7.91 -9.51 -5.45
CA THR A 243 -8.58 -10.37 -6.43
C THR A 243 -9.37 -11.43 -5.68
N GLU A 244 -10.68 -11.51 -5.92
CA GLU A 244 -11.52 -12.54 -5.30
C GLU A 244 -11.35 -13.87 -6.05
N ARG A 245 -10.90 -14.92 -5.37
CA ARG A 245 -10.55 -16.21 -5.98
C ARG A 245 -11.70 -16.88 -6.74
N MET A 246 -12.93 -16.72 -6.24
CA MET A 246 -14.12 -17.37 -6.82
C MET A 246 -14.63 -16.70 -8.10
N THR A 247 -14.54 -15.38 -8.19
CA THR A 247 -15.13 -14.61 -9.30
C THR A 247 -14.06 -14.07 -10.26
N GLY A 248 -12.82 -13.95 -9.80
CA GLY A 248 -11.78 -13.16 -10.46
C GLY A 248 -12.10 -11.66 -10.46
N GLY A 249 -13.03 -11.17 -9.65
CA GLY A 249 -13.27 -9.74 -9.51
C GLY A 249 -12.07 -9.05 -8.87
N GLN A 250 -11.59 -7.96 -9.47
CA GLN A 250 -10.56 -7.11 -8.84
C GLN A 250 -11.19 -5.84 -8.31
N SER A 251 -10.81 -5.48 -7.10
CA SER A 251 -11.31 -4.28 -6.43
C SER A 251 -10.24 -3.74 -5.50
N ILE A 252 -10.32 -2.46 -5.21
CA ILE A 252 -9.53 -1.88 -4.13
C ILE A 252 -10.43 -1.68 -2.93
N PHE A 253 -9.91 -2.08 -1.78
CA PHE A 253 -10.55 -1.97 -0.48
C PHE A 253 -9.73 -1.07 0.43
N GLU A 254 -10.40 -0.35 1.31
CA GLU A 254 -9.80 0.11 2.55
C GLU A 254 -9.77 -1.06 3.54
N VAL A 255 -8.61 -1.25 4.17
CA VAL A 255 -8.33 -2.35 5.09
C VAL A 255 -8.17 -1.80 6.50
N PRO A 256 -9.09 -2.10 7.44
CA PRO A 256 -8.86 -1.78 8.84
C PRO A 256 -7.61 -2.48 9.36
N LEU A 257 -6.70 -1.74 10.00
CA LEU A 257 -5.46 -2.28 10.59
C LEU A 257 -5.68 -2.97 11.95
N MET A 258 -6.94 -3.27 12.28
CA MET A 258 -7.35 -3.95 13.50
C MET A 258 -8.59 -4.78 13.22
N ALA A 259 -8.69 -5.92 13.89
CA ALA A 259 -9.89 -6.75 13.84
C ALA A 259 -11.00 -6.23 14.76
N ASP A 260 -12.23 -6.58 14.42
CA ASP A 260 -13.37 -6.44 15.32
C ASP A 260 -13.31 -7.47 16.48
N MET A 261 -14.30 -7.41 17.38
CA MET A 261 -14.39 -8.32 18.53
C MET A 261 -14.53 -9.81 18.18
N ASN A 262 -14.82 -10.14 16.91
CA ASN A 262 -14.92 -11.50 16.40
C ASN A 262 -13.67 -11.93 15.63
N GLY A 263 -12.61 -11.12 15.62
CA GLY A 263 -11.38 -11.42 14.88
C GLY A 263 -11.45 -11.15 13.39
N ARG A 264 -12.37 -10.27 12.93
CA ARG A 264 -12.57 -9.97 11.51
C ARG A 264 -12.02 -8.60 11.13
N VAL A 265 -11.30 -8.55 10.03
CA VAL A 265 -10.91 -7.33 9.33
C VAL A 265 -11.95 -7.06 8.25
N ASN A 266 -12.87 -6.13 8.53
CA ASN A 266 -14.01 -5.84 7.66
C ASN A 266 -13.61 -4.84 6.56
N LEU A 267 -13.33 -5.36 5.37
CA LEU A 267 -12.99 -4.60 4.18
C LEU A 267 -14.11 -3.64 3.78
N SER A 268 -13.72 -2.44 3.36
CA SER A 268 -14.63 -1.44 2.81
C SER A 268 -14.30 -1.18 1.34
N LEU A 269 -15.24 -1.46 0.43
CA LEU A 269 -15.03 -1.27 -1.01
C LEU A 269 -14.77 0.21 -1.33
N VAL A 270 -13.66 0.48 -2.01
CA VAL A 270 -13.33 1.80 -2.56
C VAL A 270 -13.78 1.89 -4.02
N THR A 271 -13.32 0.95 -4.84
CA THR A 271 -13.70 0.88 -6.26
C THR A 271 -13.57 -0.53 -6.79
N GLU A 272 -14.47 -0.90 -7.67
CA GLU A 272 -14.31 -2.06 -8.55
C GLU A 272 -13.37 -1.67 -9.69
N LEU A 273 -12.57 -2.62 -10.15
CA LEU A 273 -11.65 -2.45 -11.27
C LEU A 273 -12.12 -3.29 -12.45
N ASN A 274 -12.02 -2.71 -13.63
CA ASN A 274 -12.19 -3.46 -14.86
C ASN A 274 -10.89 -4.22 -15.21
N ARG A 275 -10.93 -5.04 -16.26
CA ARG A 275 -9.79 -5.82 -16.73
C ARG A 275 -9.13 -5.19 -17.96
N ASP A 276 -9.21 -3.87 -18.13
CA ASP A 276 -8.69 -3.17 -19.32
C ASP A 276 -7.16 -3.33 -19.47
N PHE A 277 -6.47 -3.54 -18.34
CA PHE A 277 -5.03 -3.79 -18.27
C PHE A 277 -4.70 -5.20 -17.76
N GLY A 278 -5.59 -6.17 -18.00
CA GLY A 278 -5.43 -7.54 -17.51
C GLY A 278 -5.69 -7.69 -16.01
N THR A 279 -5.10 -8.71 -15.39
CA THR A 279 -5.02 -8.79 -13.93
C THR A 279 -3.99 -7.78 -13.45
N LEU A 280 -4.41 -6.92 -12.53
CA LEU A 280 -3.52 -5.97 -11.88
C LEU A 280 -2.77 -6.64 -10.71
N ASN A 281 -1.52 -6.26 -10.50
CA ASN A 281 -0.70 -6.72 -9.39
C ASN A 281 0.06 -5.53 -8.75
N GLY A 282 0.37 -5.63 -7.47
CA GLY A 282 1.06 -4.58 -6.71
C GLY A 282 0.22 -3.31 -6.53
N LEU A 283 0.54 -2.55 -5.48
CA LEU A 283 -0.13 -1.29 -5.17
C LEU A 283 0.88 -0.33 -4.53
N ALA A 284 0.89 0.91 -5.00
CA ALA A 284 1.55 2.01 -4.32
C ALA A 284 0.63 3.23 -4.28
N VAL A 285 0.44 3.82 -3.10
CA VAL A 285 -0.42 4.98 -2.86
C VAL A 285 0.46 6.14 -2.39
N ALA A 286 0.53 7.17 -3.22
CA ALA A 286 1.33 8.36 -2.94
C ALA A 286 0.42 9.57 -2.65
N PRO A 287 0.84 10.52 -1.80
CA PRO A 287 0.22 11.83 -1.75
C PRO A 287 0.26 12.50 -3.13
N ALA A 288 -0.87 13.08 -3.56
CA ALA A 288 -0.93 13.82 -4.80
C ALA A 288 -0.05 15.08 -4.69
N PRO A 289 0.69 15.45 -5.74
CA PRO A 289 1.44 16.69 -5.76
C PRO A 289 0.48 17.85 -5.49
N VAL A 290 0.69 18.57 -4.38
CA VAL A 290 -0.12 19.76 -4.08
C VAL A 290 0.13 20.78 -5.19
N PRO A 291 -0.88 21.20 -5.97
CA PRO A 291 -0.69 22.28 -6.93
C PRO A 291 -0.25 23.50 -6.14
N VAL A 292 0.95 24.01 -6.40
CA VAL A 292 1.45 25.22 -5.74
C VAL A 292 0.39 26.29 -5.96
N PRO A 293 -0.21 26.89 -4.91
CA PRO A 293 -1.28 27.85 -5.11
C PRO A 293 -0.78 28.95 -6.06
N ALA A 294 -1.55 29.24 -7.11
CA ALA A 294 -1.22 30.29 -8.08
C ALA A 294 -0.97 31.67 -7.43
N ALA A 295 -1.25 31.82 -6.13
CA ALA A 295 -0.90 32.96 -5.30
C ALA A 295 0.61 33.23 -5.19
N LEU A 296 1.49 32.22 -5.24
CA LEU A 296 2.94 32.42 -5.14
C LEU A 296 3.54 33.17 -6.35
N PRO A 297 3.25 32.77 -7.62
CA PRO A 297 3.66 33.57 -8.78
C PRO A 297 2.92 34.92 -8.85
N LEU A 298 1.68 35.03 -8.37
CA LEU A 298 0.96 36.31 -8.30
C LEU A 298 1.55 37.29 -7.27
N LEU A 299 2.03 36.80 -6.12
CA LEU A 299 2.72 37.61 -5.13
C LEU A 299 4.09 38.09 -5.65
N ALA A 300 4.83 37.21 -6.34
CA ALA A 300 6.08 37.57 -6.99
C ALA A 300 5.86 38.61 -8.10
N ALA A 301 4.83 38.44 -8.94
CA ALA A 301 4.45 39.41 -9.97
C ALA A 301 3.99 40.75 -9.36
N GLY A 302 3.25 40.71 -8.26
CA GLY A 302 2.81 41.90 -7.52
C GLY A 302 3.98 42.71 -6.93
N LEU A 303 4.97 42.04 -6.34
CA LEU A 303 6.17 42.68 -5.80
C LEU A 303 7.05 43.29 -6.89
N VAL A 304 7.17 42.64 -8.05
CA VAL A 304 7.87 43.18 -9.22
C VAL A 304 7.17 44.42 -9.76
N ALA A 305 5.84 44.40 -9.87
CA ALA A 305 5.05 45.56 -10.31
C ALA A 305 5.17 46.75 -9.34
N LEU A 306 5.21 46.50 -8.03
CA LEU A 306 5.47 47.52 -7.00
C LEU A 306 6.90 48.07 -7.06
N GLY A 307 7.89 47.23 -7.39
CA GLY A 307 9.28 47.66 -7.62
C GLY A 307 9.42 48.62 -8.81
N PHE A 308 8.77 48.32 -9.93
CA PHE A 308 8.75 49.19 -11.11
C PHE A 308 7.93 50.48 -10.92
N ALA A 309 6.89 50.45 -10.09
CA ALA A 309 6.12 51.66 -9.75
C ALA A 309 6.93 52.63 -8.87
N ARG A 310 7.88 52.12 -8.07
CA ARG A 310 8.72 52.93 -7.16
C ARG A 310 9.92 53.56 -7.88
N SER A 311 10.46 52.94 -8.92
CA SER A 311 11.58 53.48 -9.71
C SER A 311 11.19 54.56 -10.72
N ARG A 312 9.89 54.75 -11.00
CA ARG A 312 9.37 55.81 -11.89
C ARG A 312 9.05 57.14 -11.16
N ARG A 313 9.30 57.23 -9.85
CA ARG A 313 9.05 58.43 -9.03
C ARG A 313 10.32 59.06 -8.42
N ALA A 314 11.50 58.66 -8.89
CA ALA A 314 12.78 59.28 -8.53
C ALA A 314 13.32 60.10 -9.71
#